data_AF-A0A6P2XW96-F1
#
_entry.id   AF-A0A6P2XW96-F1
#
_cell.length_a   1.000
_cell.length_b   1.000
_cell.length_c   1.000
_cell.angle_alpha   90.00
_cell.angle_beta   90.00
_cell.angle_gamma   90.00
#
_symmetry.space_group_name_H-M   'P 1'
#
loop_
_entity.id
_entity.type
_entity.pdbx_description
1 polymer ?
#
loop_
_entity_poly.entity_id
_entity_poly.type
_entity_poly.pdbx_seq_one_letter_code
_entity_poly.pdbx_strand_id
1 'polypeptide(L)'
;MNNPAGNNSATGLPWAPATACLRNLTGRVERDGTVTIWAITSTVSGNGDVGADPNRLVAVRDVLKNTSAAMAAHEQFAVLRTTKFAEVLRGIEFAPGTDTGRSH
;
A
#
# COMPACT_ATOMS: atom_id res chain seq x y z
N MET A 1 -4.74 21.78 -14.00
CA MET A 1 -6.09 21.24 -14.28
C MET A 1 -6.65 20.76 -12.95
N ASN A 2 -7.69 21.39 -12.43
CA ASN A 2 -8.26 21.04 -11.12
C ASN A 2 -9.32 19.95 -11.35
N ASN A 3 -9.15 18.76 -10.78
CA ASN A 3 -10.19 17.73 -10.88
C ASN A 3 -11.39 18.12 -10.02
N PRO A 4 -12.62 17.73 -10.42
CA PRO A 4 -13.78 17.89 -9.56
C PRO A 4 -13.54 17.23 -8.21
N ALA A 5 -13.98 17.87 -7.12
CA ALA A 5 -13.86 17.34 -5.77
C ALA A 5 -15.13 16.58 -5.36
N GLY A 6 -15.01 15.69 -4.39
CA GLY A 6 -16.13 14.91 -3.87
C GLY A 6 -16.51 13.71 -4.74
N ASN A 7 -17.74 13.21 -4.56
CA ASN A 7 -18.22 12.03 -5.28
C ASN A 7 -18.86 12.41 -6.61
N ASN A 8 -18.61 11.59 -7.62
CA ASN A 8 -19.28 11.59 -8.90
C ASN A 8 -20.76 11.19 -8.70
N SER A 9 -21.69 12.05 -9.09
CA SER A 9 -23.13 11.79 -8.92
C SER A 9 -23.65 10.64 -9.78
N ALA A 10 -22.98 10.30 -10.88
CA ALA A 10 -23.37 9.20 -11.75
C ALA A 10 -22.94 7.83 -11.21
N THR A 11 -21.82 7.76 -10.49
CA THR A 11 -21.27 6.50 -9.99
C THR A 11 -21.33 6.34 -8.47
N GLY A 12 -21.54 7.43 -7.73
CA GLY A 12 -21.43 7.48 -6.27
C GLY A 12 -20.00 7.38 -5.73
N LEU A 13 -18.99 7.25 -6.60
CA LEU A 13 -17.59 7.06 -6.25
C LEU A 13 -16.81 8.37 -6.31
N PRO A 14 -15.65 8.50 -5.63
CA PRO A 14 -14.81 9.69 -5.68
C PRO A 14 -14.41 10.09 -7.11
N TRP A 15 -14.43 11.39 -7.41
CA TRP A 15 -13.92 11.94 -8.68
C TRP A 15 -12.41 11.74 -8.83
N ALA A 16 -11.67 11.97 -7.74
CA ALA A 16 -10.25 11.66 -7.65
C ALA A 16 -10.08 10.25 -7.05
N PRO A 17 -9.13 9.43 -7.54
CA PRO A 17 -8.86 8.13 -6.95
C PRO A 17 -8.59 8.21 -5.45
N ALA A 18 -9.27 7.35 -4.70
CA ALA A 18 -9.11 7.21 -3.25
C ALA A 18 -8.63 5.81 -2.90
N THR A 19 -7.80 5.70 -1.86
CA THR A 19 -7.37 4.40 -1.32
C THR A 19 -8.57 3.64 -0.74
N ALA A 20 -8.74 2.38 -1.13
CA ALA A 20 -9.80 1.50 -0.61
C ALA A 20 -9.27 0.37 0.28
N CYS A 21 -8.15 -0.26 -0.11
CA CYS A 21 -7.54 -1.39 0.60
C CYS A 21 -6.05 -1.53 0.23
N LEU A 22 -5.46 -2.69 0.50
CA LEU A 22 -4.09 -3.10 0.16
C LEU A 22 -4.12 -4.27 -0.83
N ARG A 23 -3.13 -4.33 -1.72
CA ARG A 23 -2.91 -5.41 -2.69
C ARG A 23 -1.42 -5.60 -2.93
N ASN A 24 -1.06 -6.75 -3.50
CA ASN A 24 0.30 -7.10 -3.91
C ASN A 24 1.30 -6.86 -2.77
N LEU A 25 1.15 -7.67 -1.72
CA LEU A 25 1.88 -7.53 -0.47
C LEU A 25 3.12 -8.43 -0.48
N THR A 26 4.19 -7.92 0.12
CA THR A 26 5.36 -8.70 0.51
C THR A 26 5.80 -8.26 1.89
N GLY A 27 6.62 -9.08 2.56
CA GLY A 27 7.09 -8.74 3.89
C GLY A 27 8.39 -9.46 4.22
N ARG A 28 9.06 -8.94 5.24
CA ARG A 28 10.29 -9.51 5.77
C ARG A 28 10.29 -9.43 7.28
N VAL A 29 10.74 -10.52 7.90
CA VAL A 29 11.16 -10.53 9.30
C VAL A 29 12.61 -10.07 9.36
N GLU A 30 12.85 -9.00 10.10
CA GLU A 30 14.16 -8.46 10.40
C GLU A 30 14.83 -9.26 11.53
N ARG A 31 16.15 -9.15 11.66
CA ARG A 31 16.93 -9.93 12.64
C ARG A 31 16.54 -9.65 14.09
N ASP A 32 15.99 -8.48 14.37
CA ASP A 32 15.56 -8.06 15.71
C ASP A 32 14.13 -8.53 16.07
N GLY A 33 13.47 -9.26 15.17
CA GLY A 33 12.09 -9.72 15.35
C GLY A 33 11.04 -8.69 14.95
N THR A 34 11.42 -7.55 14.36
CA THR A 34 10.50 -6.63 13.69
C THR A 34 10.09 -7.21 12.35
N VAL A 35 8.84 -7.04 11.95
CA VAL A 35 8.36 -7.36 10.60
C VAL A 35 8.12 -6.06 9.86
N THR A 36 8.64 -5.93 8.64
CA THR A 36 8.21 -4.87 7.72
C THR A 36 7.34 -5.50 6.65
N ILE A 37 6.13 -4.95 6.44
CA ILE A 37 5.20 -5.36 5.40
C ILE A 37 5.07 -4.19 4.42
N TRP A 38 5.22 -4.47 3.13
CA TRP A 38 4.99 -3.52 2.05
C TRP A 38 3.76 -3.91 1.25
N ALA A 39 3.01 -2.91 0.80
CA ALA A 39 1.81 -3.12 0.00
C ALA A 39 1.60 -1.98 -0.99
N ILE A 40 0.88 -2.27 -2.07
CA ILE A 40 0.34 -1.26 -2.97
C ILE A 40 -1.10 -0.98 -2.55
N THR A 41 -1.51 0.28 -2.45
CA THR A 41 -2.90 0.62 -2.16
C THR A 41 -3.79 0.25 -3.34
N SER A 42 -4.95 -0.35 -3.08
CA SER A 42 -6.04 -0.39 -4.04
C SER A 42 -6.82 0.91 -4.09
N THR A 43 -7.51 1.15 -5.20
CA THR A 43 -8.12 2.42 -5.54
C THR A 43 -9.59 2.23 -5.89
N VAL A 44 -10.41 3.21 -5.52
CA VAL A 44 -11.78 3.39 -6.00
C VAL A 44 -11.92 4.78 -6.60
N SER A 45 -12.60 4.87 -7.73
CA SER A 45 -12.89 6.15 -8.40
C SER A 45 -14.07 6.01 -9.37
N GLY A 46 -14.63 7.15 -9.77
CA GLY A 46 -15.64 7.22 -10.83
C GLY A 46 -15.09 7.13 -12.26
N ASN A 47 -13.82 6.77 -12.46
CA ASN A 47 -13.13 6.82 -13.77
C ASN A 47 -13.43 5.60 -14.68
N GLY A 48 -14.13 4.58 -14.18
CA GLY A 48 -14.51 3.37 -14.93
C GLY A 48 -13.40 2.31 -15.06
N ASP A 49 -12.13 2.72 -15.15
CA ASP A 49 -10.97 1.83 -15.05
C ASP A 49 -10.15 2.13 -13.77
N VAL A 50 -10.56 1.53 -12.66
CA VAL A 50 -9.86 1.66 -11.38
C VAL A 50 -8.50 0.96 -11.34
N GLY A 51 -8.21 0.10 -12.32
CA GLY A 51 -6.92 -0.56 -12.47
C GLY A 51 -5.82 0.40 -12.95
N ALA A 52 -6.21 1.47 -13.67
CA ALA A 52 -5.32 2.51 -14.16
C ALA A 52 -5.14 3.70 -13.17
N ASP A 53 -5.89 3.72 -12.07
CA ASP A 53 -5.83 4.81 -11.10
C ASP A 53 -4.46 4.90 -10.40
N PRO A 54 -3.90 6.12 -10.26
CA PRO A 54 -2.73 6.37 -9.42
C PRO A 54 -2.89 5.82 -8.00
N ASN A 55 -1.84 5.14 -7.51
CA ASN A 55 -1.82 4.42 -6.24
C ASN A 55 -0.56 4.76 -5.42
N ARG A 56 -0.39 4.11 -4.28
CA ARG A 56 0.72 4.35 -3.36
C ARG A 56 1.41 3.05 -2.99
N LEU A 57 2.74 3.12 -2.83
CA LEU A 57 3.50 2.14 -2.07
C LEU A 57 3.46 2.56 -0.60
N VAL A 58 3.02 1.65 0.26
CA VAL A 58 2.99 1.85 1.69
C VAL A 58 3.78 0.76 2.41
N ALA A 59 4.22 1.06 3.63
CA ALA A 59 4.80 0.08 4.53
C ALA A 59 4.27 0.25 5.96
N VAL A 60 4.23 -0.85 6.69
CA VAL A 60 3.95 -0.88 8.14
C VAL A 60 5.00 -1.74 8.82
N ARG A 61 5.30 -1.41 10.09
CA ARG A 61 6.15 -2.20 10.97
C ARG A 61 5.36 -2.70 12.15
N ASP A 62 5.57 -3.97 12.46
CA ASP A 62 5.05 -4.66 13.64
C ASP A 62 6.21 -5.42 14.31
N VAL A 63 6.02 -5.88 15.54
CA VAL A 63 6.91 -6.82 16.21
C VAL A 63 6.32 -8.22 16.08
N LEU A 64 7.07 -9.19 15.55
CA LEU A 64 6.57 -10.54 15.22
C LEU A 64 5.87 -11.28 16.38
N LYS A 65 6.28 -11.00 17.62
CA LYS A 65 5.68 -11.61 18.83
C LYS A 65 4.38 -10.95 19.28
N ASN A 66 3.98 -9.83 18.65
CA ASN A 66 2.77 -9.12 18.97
C ASN A 66 1.56 -9.90 18.45
N THR A 67 0.69 -10.33 19.36
CA THR A 67 -0.56 -11.03 19.03
C THR A 67 -1.78 -10.26 19.52
N SER A 68 -1.61 -8.99 19.91
CA SER A 68 -2.67 -8.14 20.44
C SER A 68 -3.23 -7.23 19.36
N ALA A 69 -4.50 -7.44 19.01
CA ALA A 69 -5.21 -6.57 18.07
C ALA A 69 -5.28 -5.12 18.57
N ALA A 70 -5.38 -4.91 19.89
CA ALA A 70 -5.39 -3.58 20.48
C ALA A 70 -4.05 -2.86 20.28
N MET A 71 -2.93 -3.58 20.35
CA MET A 71 -1.62 -3.00 20.06
C MET A 71 -1.44 -2.71 18.57
N ALA A 72 -1.80 -3.66 17.71
CA ALA A 72 -1.72 -3.50 16.26
C ALA A 72 -2.61 -2.35 15.74
N ALA A 73 -3.70 -2.02 16.42
CA ALA A 73 -4.57 -0.90 16.05
C ALA A 73 -3.87 0.47 16.12
N HIS A 74 -2.73 0.58 16.81
CA HIS A 74 -1.93 1.80 16.86
C HIS A 74 -0.88 1.90 15.76
N GLU A 75 -0.65 0.84 14.99
CA GLU A 75 0.28 0.84 13.88
C GLU A 75 -0.31 1.61 12.69
N GLN A 76 0.56 2.32 11.97
CA GLN A 76 0.15 3.13 10.84
C GLN A 76 1.01 2.83 9.62
N PHE A 77 0.35 2.85 8.47
CA PHE A 77 1.04 2.77 7.19
C PHE A 77 1.76 4.08 6.90
N ALA A 78 3.07 3.99 6.67
CA ALA A 78 3.86 5.05 6.08
C ALA A 78 3.75 4.99 4.55
N VAL A 79 3.49 6.12 3.90
CA VAL A 79 3.55 6.22 2.44
C VAL A 79 5.01 6.36 2.02
N LEU A 80 5.51 5.40 1.25
CA LEU A 80 6.88 5.42 0.72
C LEU A 80 6.95 6.05 -0.67
N ARG A 81 5.90 5.88 -1.48
CA ARG A 81 5.78 6.50 -2.81
C ARG A 81 4.32 6.74 -3.16
N THR A 82 4.05 7.89 -3.76
CA THR A 82 2.77 8.19 -4.43
C THR A 82 3.02 8.23 -5.92
N THR A 83 2.22 7.52 -6.72
CA THR A 83 2.36 7.59 -8.18
C THR A 83 1.83 8.90 -8.72
N LYS A 84 2.39 9.32 -9.85
CA LYS A 84 1.96 10.51 -10.59
C LYS A 84 0.81 10.17 -11.54
N PHE A 85 0.30 11.19 -12.23
CA PHE A 85 -0.60 10.98 -13.35
C PHE A 85 -0.01 9.99 -14.36
N ALA A 86 -0.84 9.09 -14.89
CA ALA A 86 -0.46 8.01 -15.80
C ALA A 86 0.57 6.99 -15.25
N GLU A 87 0.84 7.00 -13.94
CA GLU A 87 1.67 5.98 -13.29
C GLU A 87 0.84 5.05 -12.40
N VAL A 88 1.14 3.75 -12.46
CA VAL A 88 0.52 2.71 -11.62
C VAL A 88 1.59 1.73 -11.16
N LEU A 89 1.72 1.54 -9.84
CA LEU A 89 2.53 0.45 -9.29
C LEU A 89 1.75 -0.86 -9.42
N ARG A 90 2.41 -1.91 -9.92
CA ARG A 90 1.79 -3.21 -10.25
C ARG A 90 2.23 -4.36 -9.37
N GLY A 91 3.35 -4.23 -8.67
CA GLY A 91 3.84 -5.28 -7.81
C GLY A 91 4.99 -4.79 -6.94
N ILE A 92 5.32 -5.63 -5.97
CA ILE A 92 6.48 -5.48 -5.12
C ILE A 92 7.14 -6.85 -5.09
N GLU A 93 8.44 -6.88 -5.37
CA GLU A 93 9.25 -8.09 -5.27
C GLU A 93 10.56 -7.77 -4.57
N PHE A 94 11.16 -8.81 -4.01
CA PHE A 94 12.57 -8.78 -3.65
C PHE A 94 13.39 -9.27 -4.84
N ALA A 95 14.34 -8.45 -5.29
CA ALA A 95 15.27 -8.86 -6.32
C ALA A 95 16.19 -9.99 -5.79
N PRO A 96 16.59 -10.98 -6.61
CA PRO A 96 17.55 -11.98 -6.21
C PRO A 96 18.82 -11.36 -5.61
N GLY A 97 19.31 -11.92 -4.51
CA GLY A 97 20.49 -11.41 -3.80
C GLY A 97 20.21 -10.33 -2.75
N THR A 98 18.96 -9.94 -2.50
CA THR A 98 18.62 -9.25 -1.25
C THR A 98 18.88 -10.18 -0.07
N ASP A 99 19.97 -9.92 0.67
CA ASP A 99 20.49 -10.78 1.73
C ASP A 99 19.41 -11.29 2.68
N THR A 100 19.29 -12.62 2.74
CA THR A 100 18.32 -13.37 3.56
C THR A 100 18.77 -13.55 5.00
N GLY A 101 19.89 -12.93 5.40
CA GLY A 101 20.35 -12.95 6.78
C GLY A 101 20.75 -14.34 7.31
N ARG A 102 21.11 -15.30 6.44
CA ARG A 102 21.74 -16.56 6.87
C ARG A 102 23.25 -16.46 6.67
N SER A 103 23.97 -16.11 7.73
CA SER A 103 25.30 -16.67 7.95
C SER A 103 25.14 -17.70 9.05
N HIS A 104 25.74 -18.87 8.83
CA HIS A 104 25.74 -20.03 9.70
C HIS A 104 26.09 -19.71 11.16
#